data_AF-A0AAU3TWC0-F1
#
_entry.id   AF-A0AAU3TWC0-F1
#
_cell.length_a   1.000
_cell.length_b   1.000
_cell.length_c   1.000
_cell.angle_alpha   90.00
_cell.angle_beta   90.00
_cell.angle_gamma   90.00
#
_symmetry.space_group_name_H-M   'P 1'
#
loop_
_entity.id
_entity.type
_entity.pdbx_description
1 polymer ?
#
loop_
_entity_poly.entity_id
_entity_poly.type
_entity_poly.pdbx_seq_one_letter_code
_entity_poly.pdbx_strand_id
1 'polypeptide(L)'
;MPASLDDLLPVHPRNGVRAVGFRRDGRPIWPIRGGSGEGGDPAPTGEQQTTDDGTEPNTPPPAPLAADPAAEQQLAEAAQRADEATVERDQLRAALDAVQQALNPGGTGEGEQDPAQLAAAVAERDQQIGDLAGQLRTARVELAAHQAAGESGARADRLLNSRSFLAAVSDLDPDEPKFGEQLAAAIKSAVDADPDLYRTAQAPPRAGAQFNGPPSAERRPATLHDAIAARLGG
;
A
#
# COMPACT_ATOMS: atom_id res chain seq x y z
N MET A 1 -21.54 30.48 -24.14
CA MET A 1 -21.06 30.84 -22.80
C MET A 1 -21.99 30.19 -21.78
N PRO A 2 -21.66 29.02 -21.20
CA PRO A 2 -22.48 28.45 -20.13
C PRO A 2 -22.36 29.34 -18.90
N ALA A 3 -23.48 29.74 -18.32
CA ALA A 3 -23.50 30.45 -17.04
C ALA A 3 -22.89 29.54 -15.98
N SER A 4 -21.86 30.04 -15.28
CA SER A 4 -21.21 29.31 -14.19
C SER A 4 -22.25 28.93 -13.13
N LEU A 5 -22.19 27.71 -12.61
CA LEU A 5 -23.07 27.20 -11.54
C LEU A 5 -23.10 28.12 -10.31
N ASP A 6 -22.08 28.95 -10.14
CA ASP A 6 -21.98 29.96 -9.10
C ASP A 6 -23.02 31.09 -9.21
N ASP A 7 -23.59 31.34 -10.39
CA ASP A 7 -24.55 32.45 -10.62
C ASP A 7 -26.00 32.12 -10.25
N LEU A 8 -26.28 30.88 -9.86
CA LEU A 8 -27.60 30.42 -9.44
C LEU A 8 -27.80 30.38 -7.91
N LEU A 9 -26.77 30.78 -7.15
CA LEU A 9 -26.79 30.68 -5.69
C LEU A 9 -27.31 31.99 -5.07
N PRO A 10 -28.26 31.92 -4.11
CA PRO A 10 -28.81 33.11 -3.47
C PRO A 10 -27.74 33.84 -2.65
N VAL A 11 -27.90 35.15 -2.52
CA VAL A 11 -27.06 36.02 -1.68
C VAL A 11 -27.81 36.33 -0.39
N HIS A 12 -27.14 36.20 0.76
CA HIS A 12 -27.79 36.36 2.04
C HIS A 12 -28.11 37.84 2.32
N PRO A 13 -29.34 38.16 2.76
CA PRO A 13 -29.85 39.53 2.78
C PRO A 13 -29.18 40.44 3.82
N ARG A 14 -28.54 39.88 4.86
CA ARG A 14 -27.92 40.69 5.93
C ARG A 14 -26.42 40.89 5.78
N ASN A 15 -25.72 40.02 5.08
CA ASN A 15 -24.24 40.04 5.03
C ASN A 15 -23.69 40.06 3.60
N GLY A 16 -24.54 39.98 2.56
CA GLY A 16 -24.11 40.00 1.16
C GLY A 16 -23.29 38.78 0.74
N VAL A 17 -23.23 37.73 1.56
CA VAL A 17 -22.43 36.53 1.28
C VAL A 17 -23.24 35.58 0.42
N ARG A 18 -22.63 35.04 -0.64
CA ARG A 18 -23.27 34.06 -1.54
C ARG A 18 -23.28 32.67 -0.90
N ALA A 19 -24.36 31.92 -1.09
CA ALA A 19 -24.45 30.55 -0.59
C ALA A 19 -23.40 29.66 -1.26
N VAL A 20 -22.93 28.63 -0.55
CA VAL A 20 -21.98 27.62 -1.09
C VAL A 20 -22.73 26.48 -1.80
N GLY A 21 -24.01 26.30 -1.51
CA GLY A 21 -24.84 25.26 -2.09
C GLY A 21 -26.20 25.17 -1.40
N PHE A 22 -26.93 24.08 -1.66
CA PHE A 22 -28.19 23.78 -1.00
C PHE A 22 -28.07 22.49 -0.18
N ARG A 23 -28.72 22.46 0.98
CA ARG A 23 -28.95 21.23 1.75
C ARG A 23 -30.02 20.37 1.07
N ARG A 24 -30.14 19.11 1.48
CA ARG A 24 -31.14 18.15 0.98
C ARG A 24 -32.60 18.60 1.20
N ASP A 25 -32.82 19.51 2.14
CA ASP A 25 -34.11 20.16 2.42
C ASP A 25 -34.37 21.42 1.57
N GLY A 26 -33.49 21.73 0.61
CA GLY A 26 -33.60 22.88 -0.29
C GLY A 26 -33.17 24.22 0.34
N ARG A 27 -32.65 24.24 1.56
CA ARG A 27 -32.18 25.48 2.20
C ARG A 27 -30.75 25.83 1.78
N PRO A 28 -30.43 27.11 1.52
CA PRO A 28 -29.07 27.51 1.17
C PRO A 28 -28.09 27.34 2.34
N ILE A 29 -26.89 26.86 2.03
CA ILE A 29 -25.76 26.72 2.97
C ILE A 29 -24.94 28.00 2.91
N TRP A 30 -24.90 28.73 4.01
CA TRP A 30 -24.13 29.97 4.12
C TRP A 30 -22.72 29.70 4.66
N PRO A 31 -21.68 30.38 4.14
CA PRO A 31 -20.35 30.34 4.74
C PRO A 31 -20.40 30.88 6.17
N ILE A 32 -19.95 30.08 7.14
CA ILE A 32 -19.80 30.52 8.52
C ILE A 32 -18.48 31.29 8.60
N ARG A 33 -18.57 32.62 8.71
CA ARG A 33 -17.41 33.49 8.85
C ARG A 33 -17.07 33.58 10.35
N GLY A 34 -16.15 32.74 10.81
CA GLY A 34 -15.53 32.84 12.14
C GLY A 34 -16.23 32.06 13.25
N GLY A 35 -15.64 30.94 13.65
CA GLY A 35 -15.91 30.28 14.93
C GLY A 35 -14.80 30.61 15.93
N SER A 36 -15.00 31.67 16.71
CA SER A 36 -14.34 31.92 17.98
C SER A 36 -15.29 32.77 18.80
N GLY A 37 -15.81 32.20 19.88
CA GLY A 37 -16.69 32.89 20.82
C GLY A 37 -17.83 32.01 21.31
N GLU A 38 -17.85 31.78 22.63
CA GLU A 38 -18.97 31.31 23.43
C GLU A 38 -20.36 31.65 22.85
N GLY A 39 -21.22 30.64 22.75
CA GLY A 39 -22.66 30.82 22.66
C GLY A 39 -23.28 30.79 24.06
N GLY A 40 -23.15 31.90 24.78
CA GLY A 40 -24.05 32.25 25.88
C GLY A 40 -25.33 32.88 25.31
N ASP A 41 -26.48 32.46 25.83
CA ASP A 41 -27.80 32.98 25.49
C ASP A 41 -27.95 34.50 25.76
N PRO A 42 -28.83 35.21 25.03
CA PRO A 42 -28.96 36.67 25.09
C PRO A 42 -30.09 37.14 26.01
N ALA A 43 -29.84 38.18 26.83
CA ALA A 43 -30.88 39.07 27.36
C ALA A 43 -30.24 40.37 27.94
N PRO A 44 -30.98 41.50 28.08
CA PRO A 44 -30.61 42.75 27.43
C PRO A 44 -30.22 43.91 28.36
N THR A 45 -29.54 44.87 27.74
CA THR A 45 -29.55 46.34 27.91
C THR A 45 -30.14 46.95 29.19
N GLY A 46 -29.29 47.63 29.96
CA GLY A 46 -29.66 48.62 30.97
C GLY A 46 -28.55 49.67 31.11
N GLU A 47 -28.88 50.93 30.83
CA GLU A 47 -28.02 52.11 30.77
C GLU A 47 -27.64 52.67 32.16
N GLN A 48 -26.46 53.34 32.20
CA GLN A 48 -26.09 54.52 33.02
C GLN A 48 -26.46 54.59 34.52
N GLN A 49 -25.44 54.71 35.39
CA GLN A 49 -25.12 56.02 35.99
C GLN A 49 -23.78 56.02 36.74
N THR A 50 -22.97 57.02 36.42
CA THR A 50 -21.83 57.54 37.17
C THR A 50 -22.32 58.38 38.35
N THR A 51 -21.81 58.11 39.55
CA THR A 51 -21.56 59.15 40.57
C THR A 51 -20.33 58.78 41.39
N ASP A 52 -19.32 59.61 41.20
CA ASP A 52 -18.16 59.88 42.05
C ASP A 52 -18.65 60.49 43.37
N ASP A 53 -18.25 59.94 44.52
CA ASP A 53 -17.88 60.74 45.70
C ASP A 53 -17.17 59.88 46.75
N GLY A 54 -16.21 60.53 47.41
CA GLY A 54 -15.15 59.91 48.18
C GLY A 54 -15.55 59.30 49.53
N THR A 55 -14.69 58.39 49.98
CA THR A 55 -14.18 58.29 51.36
C THR A 55 -13.13 57.18 51.35
N GLU A 56 -11.85 57.53 51.52
CA GLU A 56 -10.84 56.56 51.95
C GLU A 56 -11.16 56.12 53.39
N PRO A 57 -11.17 54.81 53.68
CA PRO A 57 -10.70 54.32 54.96
C PRO A 57 -9.39 53.57 54.73
N ASN A 58 -8.35 54.14 55.32
CA ASN A 58 -7.03 53.58 55.56
C ASN A 58 -7.10 52.06 55.82
N THR A 59 -6.78 51.25 54.79
CA THR A 59 -6.74 49.80 54.87
C THR A 59 -5.27 49.40 55.11
N PRO A 60 -4.92 48.70 56.20
CA PRO A 60 -3.57 48.19 56.39
C PRO A 60 -3.20 47.24 55.23
N PRO A 61 -1.91 47.16 54.84
CA PRO A 61 -1.51 46.38 53.68
C PRO A 61 -1.99 44.94 53.82
N PRO A 62 -2.56 44.32 52.77
CA PRO A 62 -3.00 42.94 52.84
C PRO A 62 -1.78 42.07 53.17
N ALA A 63 -1.92 41.23 54.20
CA ALA A 63 -0.98 40.15 54.45
C ALA A 63 -0.78 39.36 53.15
N PRO A 64 0.43 38.84 52.86
CA PRO A 64 0.65 38.03 51.67
C PRO A 64 -0.37 36.91 51.66
N LEU A 65 -1.16 36.84 50.58
CA LEU A 65 -2.08 35.73 50.32
C LEU A 65 -1.28 34.45 50.48
N ALA A 66 -1.60 33.68 51.53
CA ALA A 66 -1.11 32.32 51.65
C ALA A 66 -1.52 31.61 50.35
N ALA A 67 -0.54 31.03 49.65
CA ALA A 67 -0.78 30.30 48.41
C ALA A 67 -1.90 29.29 48.64
N ASP A 68 -3.01 29.44 47.90
CA ASP A 68 -4.14 28.54 48.02
C ASP A 68 -3.75 27.20 47.38
N PRO A 69 -3.61 26.11 48.16
CA PRO A 69 -3.19 24.81 47.63
C PRO A 69 -4.14 24.29 46.54
N ALA A 70 -5.40 24.74 46.53
CA ALA A 70 -6.35 24.41 45.48
C ALA A 70 -5.98 25.09 44.13
N ALA A 71 -5.44 26.31 44.15
CA ALA A 71 -4.97 26.99 42.95
C ALA A 71 -3.71 26.33 42.38
N GLU A 72 -2.80 25.86 43.24
CA GLU A 72 -1.60 25.11 42.83
C GLU A 72 -1.97 23.76 42.19
N GLN A 73 -2.95 23.04 42.77
CA GLN A 73 -3.46 21.80 42.16
C GLN A 73 -4.13 22.02 40.81
N GLN A 74 -4.94 23.07 40.66
CA GLN A 74 -5.57 23.40 39.37
C GLN A 74 -4.54 23.76 38.28
N LEU A 75 -3.45 24.46 38.66
CA LEU A 75 -2.34 24.75 37.75
C LEU A 75 -1.59 23.48 37.34
N ALA A 76 -1.35 22.55 38.28
CA ALA A 76 -0.69 21.28 37.98
C ALA A 76 -1.54 20.39 37.05
N GLU A 77 -2.85 20.29 37.29
CA GLU A 77 -3.77 19.54 36.42
C GLU A 77 -3.93 20.19 35.04
N ALA A 78 -3.91 21.51 34.97
CA ALA A 78 -3.93 22.23 33.69
C ALA A 78 -2.64 22.00 32.89
N ALA A 79 -1.48 21.97 33.57
CA ALA A 79 -0.20 21.66 32.94
C ALA A 79 -0.16 20.21 32.42
N GLN A 80 -0.61 19.23 33.22
CA GLN A 80 -0.69 17.84 32.79
C GLN A 80 -1.59 17.65 31.56
N ARG A 81 -2.77 18.27 31.54
CA ARG A 81 -3.66 18.21 30.36
C ARG A 81 -3.06 18.86 29.12
N ALA A 82 -2.29 19.93 29.29
CA ALA A 82 -1.59 20.56 28.16
C ALA A 82 -0.50 19.64 27.59
N ASP A 83 0.28 19.00 28.47
CA ASP A 83 1.32 18.04 28.08
C ASP A 83 0.72 16.83 27.36
N GLU A 84 -0.34 16.23 27.92
CA GLU A 84 -1.08 15.12 27.28
C GLU A 84 -1.61 15.52 25.90
N ALA A 85 -2.23 16.69 25.76
CA ALA A 85 -2.73 17.19 24.48
C ALA A 85 -1.61 17.39 23.45
N THR A 86 -0.42 17.83 23.88
CA THR A 86 0.73 17.93 22.96
C THR A 86 1.23 16.57 22.52
N VAL A 87 1.31 15.59 23.42
CA VAL A 87 1.71 14.22 23.09
C VAL A 87 0.72 13.59 22.11
N GLU A 88 -0.59 13.72 22.35
CA GLU A 88 -1.63 13.23 21.43
C GLU A 88 -1.52 13.88 20.05
N ARG A 89 -1.33 15.21 19.99
CA ARG A 89 -1.14 15.92 18.72
C ARG A 89 0.09 15.41 17.96
N ASP A 90 1.19 15.19 18.66
CA ASP A 90 2.44 14.73 18.04
C ASP A 90 2.32 13.28 17.54
N GLN A 91 1.61 12.43 18.28
CA GLN A 91 1.29 11.08 17.83
C GLN A 91 0.39 11.08 16.59
N LEU A 92 -0.64 11.91 16.56
CA LEU A 92 -1.52 12.06 15.40
C LEU A 92 -0.76 12.56 14.17
N ARG A 93 0.14 13.53 14.36
CA ARG A 93 0.98 14.06 13.28
C ARG A 93 1.93 12.99 12.73
N ALA A 94 2.60 12.26 13.62
CA ALA A 94 3.46 11.16 13.22
C ALA A 94 2.69 10.03 12.49
N ALA A 95 1.46 9.71 12.92
CA ALA A 95 0.62 8.73 12.26
C ALA A 95 0.20 9.18 10.85
N LEU A 96 -0.15 10.46 10.68
CA LEU A 96 -0.48 11.03 9.38
C LEU A 96 0.74 11.04 8.45
N ASP A 97 1.91 11.43 8.95
CA ASP A 97 3.15 11.40 8.18
C ASP A 97 3.53 9.97 7.75
N ALA A 98 3.33 8.98 8.63
CA ALA A 98 3.56 7.57 8.32
C ALA A 98 2.62 7.04 7.24
N VAL A 99 1.33 7.39 7.29
CA VAL A 99 0.35 7.02 6.26
C VAL A 99 0.69 7.70 4.93
N GLN A 100 1.05 8.97 4.96
CA GLN A 100 1.47 9.74 3.80
C GLN A 100 2.69 9.10 3.11
N GLN A 101 3.67 8.68 3.90
CA GLN A 101 4.87 8.02 3.40
C GLN A 101 4.59 6.60 2.86
N ALA A 102 3.67 5.85 3.48
CA ALA A 102 3.28 4.53 2.98
C ALA A 102 2.53 4.61 1.65
N LEU A 103 1.70 5.63 1.48
CA LEU A 103 0.97 5.88 0.22
C LEU A 103 1.89 6.43 -0.88
N ASN A 104 2.93 7.18 -0.51
CA ASN A 104 3.88 7.75 -1.45
C ASN A 104 5.34 7.61 -0.98
N PRO A 105 5.94 6.41 -1.10
CA PRO A 105 7.32 6.16 -0.65
C PRO A 105 8.39 6.94 -1.44
N GLY A 106 8.01 7.58 -2.56
CA GLY A 106 8.89 8.41 -3.40
C GLY A 106 8.55 9.91 -3.40
N GLY A 107 7.54 10.34 -2.62
CA GLY A 107 7.14 11.74 -2.55
C GLY A 107 8.13 12.55 -1.72
N THR A 108 8.68 13.62 -2.29
CA THR A 108 9.40 14.62 -1.52
C THR A 108 8.41 15.29 -0.56
N GLY A 109 8.54 14.98 0.73
CA GLY A 109 7.56 15.26 1.81
C GLY A 109 7.28 16.73 2.14
N GLU A 110 7.46 17.66 1.21
CA GLU A 110 7.18 19.08 1.42
C GLU A 110 6.55 19.67 0.14
N GLY A 111 5.22 19.69 0.10
CA GLY A 111 4.47 20.33 -0.98
C GLY A 111 2.98 20.02 -0.88
N GLU A 112 2.14 21.05 -1.01
CA GLU A 112 0.71 20.93 -1.26
C GLU A 112 0.51 19.88 -2.36
N GLN A 113 -0.07 18.73 -2.00
CA GLN A 113 -0.26 17.65 -2.96
C GLN A 113 -1.29 18.08 -3.99
N ASP A 114 -0.85 18.23 -5.24
CA ASP A 114 -1.77 18.46 -6.34
C ASP A 114 -2.69 17.24 -6.49
N PRO A 115 -4.01 17.38 -6.31
CA PRO A 115 -4.94 16.27 -6.42
C PRO A 115 -4.89 15.62 -7.81
N ALA A 116 -4.52 16.36 -8.85
CA ALA A 116 -4.33 15.81 -10.19
C ALA A 116 -3.13 14.85 -10.26
N GLN A 117 -2.04 15.15 -9.56
CA GLN A 117 -0.85 14.28 -9.52
C GLN A 117 -1.11 13.01 -8.72
N LEU A 118 -1.87 13.09 -7.63
CA LEU A 118 -2.29 11.90 -6.88
C LEU A 118 -3.20 11.00 -7.71
N ALA A 119 -4.16 11.57 -8.43
CA ALA A 119 -5.02 10.81 -9.33
C ALA A 119 -4.20 10.11 -10.44
N ALA A 120 -3.21 10.80 -11.02
CA ALA A 120 -2.31 10.22 -12.00
C ALA A 120 -1.47 9.07 -11.43
N ALA A 121 -0.91 9.24 -10.22
CA ALA A 121 -0.12 8.20 -9.56
C ALA A 121 -0.94 6.96 -9.21
N VAL A 122 -2.20 7.13 -8.79
CA VAL A 122 -3.12 5.99 -8.57
C VAL A 122 -3.42 5.28 -9.89
N ALA A 123 -3.72 6.02 -10.95
CA ALA A 123 -3.96 5.42 -12.26
C ALA A 123 -2.75 4.64 -12.79
N GLU A 124 -1.53 5.16 -12.62
CA GLU A 124 -0.30 4.46 -12.99
C GLU A 124 -0.11 3.18 -12.14
N ARG A 125 -0.36 3.25 -10.83
CA ARG A 125 -0.29 2.09 -9.95
C ARG A 125 -1.31 1.02 -10.33
N ASP A 126 -2.53 1.41 -10.67
CA ASP A 126 -3.57 0.46 -11.10
C ASP A 126 -3.19 -0.22 -12.42
N GLN A 127 -2.58 0.52 -13.35
CA GLN A 127 -2.00 -0.07 -14.57
C GLN A 127 -0.89 -1.08 -14.23
N GLN A 128 0.05 -0.71 -13.36
CA GLN A 128 1.12 -1.62 -12.92
C GLN A 128 0.58 -2.88 -12.25
N ILE A 129 -0.46 -2.76 -11.41
CA ILE A 129 -1.12 -3.91 -10.78
C ILE A 129 -1.76 -4.80 -11.85
N GLY A 130 -2.44 -4.22 -12.83
CA GLY A 130 -3.02 -4.96 -13.96
C GLY A 130 -1.96 -5.73 -14.76
N ASP A 131 -0.85 -5.07 -15.09
CA ASP A 131 0.26 -5.67 -15.84
C ASP A 131 0.93 -6.81 -15.05
N LEU A 132 1.18 -6.61 -13.75
CA LEU A 132 1.76 -7.64 -12.87
C LEU A 132 0.81 -8.82 -12.68
N ALA A 133 -0.49 -8.57 -12.53
CA ALA A 133 -1.50 -9.63 -12.45
C ALA A 133 -1.54 -10.46 -13.74
N GLY A 134 -1.44 -9.80 -14.91
CA GLY A 134 -1.32 -10.47 -16.20
C GLY A 134 -0.07 -11.35 -16.30
N GLN A 135 1.11 -10.81 -15.96
CA GLN A 135 2.38 -11.55 -15.97
C GLN A 135 2.34 -12.77 -15.02
N LEU A 136 1.77 -12.60 -13.83
CA LEU A 136 1.64 -13.67 -12.86
C LEU A 136 0.69 -14.77 -13.34
N ARG A 137 -0.41 -14.41 -14.00
CA ARG A 137 -1.30 -15.37 -14.66
C ARG A 137 -0.53 -16.17 -15.72
N THR A 138 0.16 -15.49 -16.64
CA THR A 138 0.95 -16.14 -17.69
C THR A 138 1.98 -17.11 -17.09
N ALA A 139 2.75 -16.67 -16.11
CA ALA A 139 3.76 -17.51 -15.45
C ALA A 139 3.15 -18.75 -14.77
N ARG A 140 1.97 -18.62 -14.13
CA ARG A 140 1.24 -19.77 -13.55
C ARG A 140 0.80 -20.77 -14.62
N VAL A 141 0.25 -20.28 -15.73
CA VAL A 141 -0.17 -21.12 -16.85
C VAL A 141 1.04 -21.84 -17.48
N GLU A 142 2.15 -21.14 -17.69
CA GLU A 142 3.39 -21.72 -18.23
C GLU A 142 3.96 -22.80 -17.31
N LEU A 143 4.00 -22.56 -15.99
CA LEU A 143 4.47 -23.54 -15.01
C LEU A 143 3.58 -24.78 -15.00
N ALA A 144 2.26 -24.58 -15.00
CA ALA A 144 1.30 -25.68 -15.07
C ALA A 144 1.42 -26.46 -16.39
N ALA A 145 1.58 -25.76 -17.51
CA ALA A 145 1.77 -26.37 -18.83
C ALA A 145 3.06 -27.21 -18.86
N HIS A 146 4.14 -26.72 -18.27
CA HIS A 146 5.39 -27.46 -18.15
C HIS A 146 5.21 -28.76 -17.34
N GLN A 147 4.50 -28.70 -16.21
CA GLN A 147 4.20 -29.87 -15.37
C GLN A 147 3.28 -30.87 -16.08
N ALA A 148 2.17 -30.41 -16.66
CA ALA A 148 1.19 -31.26 -17.35
C ALA A 148 1.74 -31.86 -18.66
N ALA A 149 2.62 -31.14 -19.37
CA ALA A 149 3.37 -31.70 -20.49
C ALA A 149 4.26 -32.86 -20.02
N GLY A 150 4.87 -32.71 -18.83
CA GLY A 150 5.49 -33.77 -18.00
C GLY A 150 4.76 -35.11 -18.08
N GLU A 151 3.52 -35.07 -17.62
CA GLU A 151 2.60 -36.21 -17.47
C GLU A 151 2.07 -36.73 -18.80
N SER A 152 1.87 -35.82 -19.77
CA SER A 152 1.33 -36.16 -21.10
C SER A 152 2.38 -36.67 -22.09
N GLY A 153 3.65 -36.79 -21.65
CA GLY A 153 4.76 -37.21 -22.52
C GLY A 153 5.15 -36.16 -23.57
N ALA A 154 4.65 -34.93 -23.46
CA ALA A 154 4.93 -33.83 -24.37
C ALA A 154 6.24 -33.10 -24.00
N ARG A 155 6.86 -32.43 -24.98
CA ARG A 155 8.03 -31.58 -24.82
C ARG A 155 7.59 -30.18 -24.43
N ALA A 156 7.66 -29.88 -23.13
CA ALA A 156 7.28 -28.57 -22.58
C ALA A 156 7.95 -27.41 -23.33
N ASP A 157 9.25 -27.47 -23.59
CA ASP A 157 9.97 -26.39 -24.28
C ASP A 157 9.43 -26.13 -25.69
N ARG A 158 9.08 -27.18 -26.45
CA ARG A 158 8.53 -27.02 -27.80
C ARG A 158 7.08 -26.52 -27.76
N LEU A 159 6.30 -27.04 -26.81
CA LEU A 159 4.91 -26.65 -26.60
C LEU A 159 4.80 -25.16 -26.24
N LEU A 160 5.63 -24.68 -25.31
CA LEU A 160 5.66 -23.27 -24.90
C LEU A 160 6.16 -22.32 -26.01
N ASN A 161 6.91 -22.84 -26.99
CA ASN A 161 7.30 -22.08 -28.18
C ASN A 161 6.24 -22.12 -29.30
N SER A 162 5.16 -22.89 -29.15
CA SER A 162 4.11 -23.00 -30.16
C SER A 162 3.10 -21.86 -30.05
N ARG A 163 3.00 -21.05 -31.11
CA ARG A 163 2.04 -19.94 -31.17
C ARG A 163 0.58 -20.39 -31.10
N SER A 164 0.25 -21.55 -31.68
CA SER A 164 -1.12 -22.09 -31.65
C SER A 164 -1.50 -22.57 -30.25
N PHE A 165 -0.56 -23.18 -29.52
CA PHE A 165 -0.78 -23.55 -28.13
C PHE A 165 -0.94 -22.32 -27.24
N LEU A 166 -0.06 -21.32 -27.36
CA LEU A 166 -0.16 -20.08 -26.58
C LEU A 166 -1.48 -19.34 -26.83
N ALA A 167 -1.98 -19.35 -28.08
CA ALA A 167 -3.29 -18.79 -28.40
C ALA A 167 -4.45 -19.59 -27.79
N ALA A 168 -4.32 -20.92 -27.64
CA ALA A 168 -5.34 -21.74 -27.01
C ALA A 168 -5.40 -21.58 -25.48
N VAL A 169 -4.28 -21.17 -24.85
CA VAL A 169 -4.19 -21.01 -23.39
C VAL A 169 -4.21 -19.56 -22.91
N SER A 170 -4.31 -18.57 -23.81
CA SER A 170 -4.31 -17.15 -23.44
C SER A 170 -5.46 -16.75 -22.53
N ASP A 171 -6.60 -17.44 -22.69
CA ASP A 171 -7.84 -17.13 -21.99
C ASP A 171 -8.05 -18.03 -20.77
N LEU A 172 -7.14 -18.98 -20.52
CA LEU A 172 -7.24 -19.88 -19.36
C LEU A 172 -6.92 -19.12 -18.07
N ASP A 173 -7.81 -19.23 -17.09
CA ASP A 173 -7.60 -18.72 -15.74
C ASP A 173 -7.07 -19.86 -14.83
N PRO A 174 -5.87 -19.72 -14.23
CA PRO A 174 -5.33 -20.71 -13.31
C PRO A 174 -6.16 -20.92 -12.04
N ASP A 175 -7.05 -19.98 -11.68
CA ASP A 175 -7.89 -20.07 -10.49
C ASP A 175 -9.26 -20.74 -10.81
N GLU A 176 -9.54 -21.07 -12.09
CA GLU A 176 -10.76 -21.77 -12.46
C GLU A 176 -10.77 -23.24 -12.00
N PRO A 177 -11.92 -23.78 -11.55
CA PRO A 177 -12.02 -25.16 -11.07
C PRO A 177 -11.63 -26.22 -12.11
N LYS A 178 -11.80 -25.90 -13.40
CA LYS A 178 -11.51 -26.80 -14.53
C LYS A 178 -10.21 -26.48 -15.25
N PHE A 179 -9.38 -25.59 -14.70
CA PHE A 179 -8.14 -25.17 -15.33
C PHE A 179 -7.27 -26.36 -15.77
N GLY A 180 -7.05 -27.33 -14.89
CA GLY A 180 -6.24 -28.52 -15.20
C GLY A 180 -6.82 -29.37 -16.34
N GLU A 181 -8.14 -29.54 -16.39
CA GLU A 181 -8.81 -30.29 -17.48
C GLU A 181 -8.70 -29.56 -18.82
N GLN A 182 -8.93 -28.25 -18.82
CA GLN A 182 -8.83 -27.41 -20.02
C GLN A 182 -7.39 -27.37 -20.54
N LEU A 183 -6.41 -27.24 -19.64
CA LEU A 183 -5.00 -27.25 -19.97
C LEU A 183 -4.57 -28.60 -20.55
N ALA A 184 -4.97 -29.72 -19.94
CA ALA A 184 -4.67 -31.05 -20.45
C ALA A 184 -5.28 -31.28 -21.85
N ALA A 185 -6.52 -30.80 -22.07
CA ALA A 185 -7.17 -30.87 -23.37
C ALA A 185 -6.42 -30.02 -24.43
N ALA A 186 -5.97 -28.82 -24.07
CA ALA A 186 -5.18 -27.96 -24.95
C ALA A 186 -3.82 -28.60 -25.31
N ILE A 187 -3.13 -29.19 -24.33
CA ILE A 187 -1.88 -29.93 -24.55
C ILE A 187 -2.11 -31.09 -25.51
N LYS A 188 -3.14 -31.91 -25.25
CA LYS A 188 -3.48 -33.05 -26.11
C LYS A 188 -3.78 -32.59 -27.54
N SER A 189 -4.61 -31.56 -27.70
CA SER A 189 -4.96 -30.99 -29.01
C SER A 189 -3.71 -30.49 -29.76
N ALA A 190 -2.80 -29.80 -29.07
CA ALA A 190 -1.57 -29.32 -29.67
C ALA A 190 -0.67 -30.47 -30.14
N VAL A 191 -0.55 -31.53 -29.33
CA VAL A 191 0.26 -32.70 -29.65
C VAL A 191 -0.37 -33.57 -30.75
N ASP A 192 -1.70 -33.69 -30.79
CA ASP A 192 -2.43 -34.36 -31.86
C ASP A 192 -2.25 -33.62 -33.20
N ALA A 193 -2.15 -32.29 -33.17
CA ALA A 193 -1.91 -31.45 -34.34
C ALA A 193 -0.44 -31.43 -34.79
N ASP A 194 0.50 -31.55 -33.86
CA ASP A 194 1.95 -31.61 -34.12
C ASP A 194 2.60 -32.75 -33.31
N PRO A 195 2.73 -33.95 -33.90
CA PRO A 195 3.34 -35.10 -33.24
C PRO A 195 4.81 -34.91 -32.87
N ASP A 196 5.53 -33.95 -33.47
CA ASP A 196 6.93 -33.65 -33.10
C ASP A 196 7.05 -33.03 -31.70
N LEU A 197 5.91 -32.63 -31.12
CA LEU A 197 5.80 -32.18 -29.73
C LEU A 197 5.92 -33.33 -28.72
N TYR A 198 5.80 -34.61 -29.12
CA TYR A 198 6.08 -35.72 -28.21
C TYR A 198 7.55 -35.76 -27.81
N ARG A 199 7.83 -36.20 -26.58
CA ARG A 199 9.21 -36.56 -26.20
C ARG A 199 9.62 -37.75 -27.06
N THR A 200 10.57 -37.54 -27.96
CA THR A 200 11.39 -38.64 -28.47
C THR A 200 12.00 -39.36 -27.28
N ALA A 201 11.68 -40.64 -27.12
CA ALA A 201 12.04 -41.48 -25.98
C ALA A 201 13.55 -41.62 -25.84
N GLN A 202 14.20 -40.62 -25.24
CA GLN A 202 15.57 -40.69 -24.77
C GLN A 202 15.74 -39.66 -23.67
N ALA A 203 15.14 -39.95 -22.51
CA ALA A 203 15.68 -39.38 -21.28
C ALA A 203 17.10 -39.95 -21.12
N PRO A 204 18.14 -39.12 -20.99
CA PRO A 204 19.45 -39.62 -20.61
C PRO A 204 19.27 -40.45 -19.34
N PRO A 205 19.92 -41.63 -19.22
CA PRO A 205 19.89 -42.37 -17.97
C PRO A 205 20.26 -41.38 -16.86
N ARG A 206 19.43 -41.27 -15.82
CA ARG A 206 19.70 -40.38 -14.70
C ARG A 206 21.06 -40.77 -14.13
N ALA A 207 22.11 -40.07 -14.56
CA ALA A 207 23.47 -40.23 -14.07
C ALA A 207 23.57 -39.54 -12.71
N GLY A 208 22.71 -39.96 -11.78
CA GLY A 208 22.98 -39.84 -10.36
C GLY A 208 24.04 -40.85 -10.04
N ALA A 209 25.29 -40.54 -10.40
CA ALA A 209 26.43 -41.25 -9.83
C ALA A 209 26.31 -41.07 -8.32
N GLN A 210 25.88 -42.13 -7.64
CA GLN A 210 26.21 -42.32 -6.24
C GLN A 210 27.72 -42.15 -6.17
N PHE A 211 28.16 -41.11 -5.48
CA PHE A 211 29.56 -40.85 -5.19
C PHE A 211 30.02 -41.88 -4.12
N ASN A 212 29.90 -43.17 -4.45
CA ASN A 212 30.70 -44.18 -3.79
C ASN A 212 32.14 -43.89 -4.23
N GLY A 213 33.03 -43.76 -3.25
CA GLY A 213 34.40 -43.26 -3.39
C GLY A 213 35.19 -43.86 -4.58
N PRO A 214 36.35 -43.27 -4.89
CA PRO A 214 37.08 -43.56 -6.12
C PRO A 214 37.21 -45.07 -6.36
N PRO A 215 36.89 -45.57 -7.56
CA PRO A 215 37.12 -46.99 -7.84
C PRO A 215 38.61 -47.25 -7.66
N SER A 216 38.95 -48.32 -6.94
CA SER A 216 40.29 -48.90 -6.94
C SER A 216 40.61 -49.42 -8.34
N ALA A 217 40.83 -48.52 -9.29
CA ALA A 217 41.44 -48.84 -10.55
C ALA A 217 42.92 -49.09 -10.25
N GLU A 218 43.42 -50.25 -10.68
CA GLU A 218 44.84 -50.59 -10.65
C GLU A 218 45.64 -49.40 -11.19
N ARG A 219 46.44 -48.78 -10.31
CA ARG A 219 47.29 -47.66 -10.70
C ARG A 219 48.32 -48.17 -11.68
N ARG A 220 48.18 -47.77 -12.95
CA ARG A 220 49.25 -47.96 -13.93
C ARG A 220 50.47 -47.17 -13.43
N PRO A 221 51.66 -47.77 -13.31
CA PRO A 221 52.83 -47.07 -12.81
C PRO A 221 53.14 -45.90 -13.74
N ALA A 222 53.24 -44.69 -13.17
CA ALA A 222 53.48 -43.47 -13.93
C ALA A 222 54.94 -43.36 -14.38
N THR A 223 55.84 -44.10 -13.72
CA THR A 223 57.26 -44.10 -14.02
C THR A 223 57.82 -45.52 -14.13
N LEU A 224 58.94 -45.66 -14.83
CA LEU A 224 59.67 -46.93 -14.93
C LEU A 224 60.09 -47.45 -13.54
N HIS A 225 60.44 -46.53 -12.63
CA HIS A 225 60.85 -46.87 -11.27
C HIS A 225 59.67 -47.46 -10.48
N ASP A 226 58.47 -46.89 -10.62
CA ASP A 226 57.24 -47.44 -10.01
C ASP A 226 56.89 -48.83 -10.55
N ALA A 227 57.10 -49.06 -11.86
CA ALA A 227 56.86 -50.35 -12.48
C ALA A 227 57.81 -51.44 -11.96
N ILE A 228 59.07 -51.08 -11.72
CA ILE A 228 60.07 -51.99 -11.16
C ILE A 228 59.77 -52.29 -9.69
N ALA A 229 59.42 -51.27 -8.89
CA ALA A 229 59.05 -51.44 -7.49
C ALA A 229 57.82 -52.34 -7.33
N ALA A 230 56.78 -52.14 -8.15
CA ALA A 230 55.58 -52.97 -8.13
C ALA A 230 55.85 -54.44 -8.50
N ARG A 231 56.88 -54.72 -9.31
CA ARG A 231 57.25 -56.07 -9.72
C ARG A 231 58.14 -56.82 -8.72
N LEU A 232 58.90 -56.11 -7.91
CA LEU A 232 59.84 -56.70 -6.94
C LEU A 232 59.31 -56.74 -5.50
N GLY A 233 58.26 -55.96 -5.20
CA GLY A 233 57.65 -55.89 -3.87
C GLY A 233 56.38 -56.75 -3.68
N GLY A 234 56.12 -57.69 -4.58
CA GLY A 234 55.02 -58.67 -4.51
C GLY A 234 55.50 -60.05 -4.08
#